data_AF-A0AAT9HFE2-F1
#
_entry.id   AF-A0AAT9HFE2-F1
#
_cell.length_a   1.000
_cell.length_b   1.000
_cell.length_c   1.000
_cell.angle_alpha   90.00
_cell.angle_beta   90.00
_cell.angle_gamma   90.00
#
_symmetry.space_group_name_H-M   'P 1'
#
loop_
_entity.id
_entity.type
_entity.pdbx_description
1 polymer ?
#
loop_
_entity_poly.entity_id
_entity_poly.type
_entity_poly.pdbx_seq_one_letter_code
_entity_poly.pdbx_strand_id
1 'polypeptide(L)'
;MDWAEREGLVRREELLWWARWDLDSTLALMDRVGIATAVLNPTMQDRYRSAAQAREGLTVVFEAMSGLMAAHPGRFAVLAPAVLDHPEVTTWALRRAYDDLGAVGVSVKANYNGVYLGDPAYDRFLAELDDRAAVLFTHPLDLPGGPPGVPTVPGIPNFMCDFLLDTTRAAVNLIRTGTLDRHPHLSVVLPHAGGFLPQIATRMAAFGDFCTPPLDAARVRDHLHRFFYDTAGPLAPRALWWPPPVPTGSSSAPTGRPPRPTSSPATRCRPSRPTPPSPTTNAAASTATTHSVSCPR
;
A
#
# COMPACT_ATOMS: atom_id res chain seq x y z
N MET A 1 -3.51 -18.04 -13.38
CA MET A 1 -4.45 -17.47 -14.38
C MET A 1 -5.47 -18.50 -14.84
N ASP A 2 -5.05 -19.71 -15.20
CA ASP A 2 -5.97 -20.75 -15.73
C ASP A 2 -7.16 -21.06 -14.83
N TRP A 3 -6.96 -21.12 -13.51
CA TRP A 3 -8.06 -21.28 -12.54
C TRP A 3 -9.08 -20.13 -12.64
N ALA A 4 -8.61 -18.88 -12.66
CA ALA A 4 -9.45 -17.70 -12.71
C ALA A 4 -10.26 -17.60 -14.02
N GLU A 5 -9.70 -18.07 -15.14
CA GLU A 5 -10.42 -18.16 -16.42
C GLU A 5 -11.52 -19.23 -16.38
N ARG A 6 -11.23 -20.42 -15.83
CA ARG A 6 -12.23 -21.49 -15.66
C ARG A 6 -13.41 -21.05 -14.78
N GLU A 7 -13.14 -20.29 -13.74
CA GLU A 7 -14.14 -19.71 -12.84
C GLU A 7 -14.87 -18.49 -13.43
N GLY A 8 -14.49 -18.06 -14.65
CA GLY A 8 -15.07 -16.90 -15.32
C GLY A 8 -14.84 -15.59 -14.55
N LEU A 9 -13.73 -15.48 -13.82
CA LEU A 9 -13.34 -14.27 -13.08
C LEU A 9 -12.54 -13.30 -13.94
N VAL A 10 -11.83 -13.83 -14.93
CA VAL A 10 -11.00 -13.06 -15.87
C VAL A 10 -11.13 -13.62 -17.28
N ARG A 11 -10.94 -12.75 -18.27
CA ARG A 11 -10.79 -13.09 -19.68
C ARG A 11 -9.44 -12.57 -20.15
N ARG A 12 -8.46 -13.44 -20.38
CA ARG A 12 -7.05 -13.04 -20.59
C ARG A 12 -6.85 -12.18 -21.83
N GLU A 13 -7.71 -12.36 -22.84
CA GLU A 13 -7.77 -11.53 -24.04
C GLU A 13 -8.20 -10.08 -23.75
N GLU A 14 -9.00 -9.86 -22.71
CA GLU A 14 -9.49 -8.55 -22.28
C GLU A 14 -8.58 -7.89 -21.23
N LEU A 15 -7.59 -8.61 -20.72
CA LEU A 15 -6.64 -8.05 -19.77
C LEU A 15 -5.77 -7.00 -20.45
N LEU A 16 -5.77 -5.83 -19.83
CA LEU A 16 -4.88 -4.72 -20.12
C LEU A 16 -3.43 -5.22 -20.10
N TRP A 17 -2.59 -4.65 -20.95
CA TRP A 17 -1.21 -5.13 -21.09
C TRP A 17 -0.42 -5.03 -19.78
N TRP A 18 -0.73 -4.04 -18.93
CA TRP A 18 -0.16 -3.88 -17.59
C TRP A 18 -0.78 -4.81 -16.53
N ALA A 19 -1.74 -5.65 -16.87
CA ALA A 19 -2.22 -6.73 -15.99
C ALA A 19 -1.62 -8.10 -16.37
N ARG A 20 -0.81 -8.14 -17.43
CA ARG A 20 -0.11 -9.35 -17.87
C ARG A 20 1.24 -9.40 -17.17
N TRP A 21 1.42 -10.41 -16.33
CA TRP A 21 2.64 -10.65 -15.60
C TRP A 21 3.46 -11.77 -16.24
N ASP A 22 4.77 -11.58 -16.31
CA ASP A 22 5.75 -12.53 -16.83
C ASP A 22 6.96 -12.56 -15.89
N LEU A 23 7.41 -13.78 -15.54
CA LEU A 23 8.47 -13.99 -14.56
C LEU A 23 9.82 -13.50 -15.09
N ASP A 24 10.18 -13.89 -16.31
CA ASP A 24 11.48 -13.57 -16.90
C ASP A 24 11.64 -12.06 -17.08
N SER A 25 10.60 -11.39 -17.58
CA SER A 25 10.54 -9.93 -17.71
C SER A 25 10.65 -9.23 -16.35
N THR A 26 10.02 -9.78 -15.31
CA THR A 26 10.09 -9.25 -13.94
C THR A 26 11.50 -9.37 -13.37
N LEU A 27 12.13 -10.54 -13.45
CA LEU A 27 13.49 -10.77 -12.97
C LEU A 27 14.50 -9.88 -13.72
N ALA A 28 14.39 -9.80 -15.04
CA ALA A 28 15.24 -8.94 -15.85
C ALA A 28 15.07 -7.45 -15.51
N LEU A 29 13.85 -7.00 -15.19
CA LEU A 29 13.60 -5.65 -14.71
C LEU A 29 14.25 -5.43 -13.34
N MET A 30 14.02 -6.34 -12.40
CA MET A 30 14.59 -6.28 -11.05
C MET A 30 16.11 -6.17 -11.09
N ASP A 31 16.78 -7.00 -11.89
CA ASP A 31 18.23 -7.00 -12.04
C ASP A 31 18.73 -5.68 -12.65
N ARG A 32 18.04 -5.19 -13.69
CA ARG A 32 18.41 -3.95 -14.39
C ARG A 32 18.34 -2.70 -13.51
N VAL A 33 17.38 -2.63 -12.59
CA VAL A 33 17.16 -1.44 -11.75
C VAL A 33 17.56 -1.63 -10.29
N GLY A 34 18.17 -2.77 -9.94
CA GLY A 34 18.73 -3.04 -8.62
C GLY A 34 17.70 -3.39 -7.55
N ILE A 35 16.55 -3.96 -7.91
CA ILE A 35 15.56 -4.47 -6.96
C ILE A 35 16.01 -5.85 -6.48
N ALA A 36 16.44 -5.91 -5.21
CA ALA A 36 16.81 -7.19 -4.60
C ALA A 36 15.59 -8.09 -4.37
N THR A 37 14.52 -7.54 -3.81
CA THR A 37 13.30 -8.28 -3.44
C THR A 37 12.05 -7.52 -3.86
N ALA A 38 11.12 -8.20 -4.52
CA ALA A 38 9.79 -7.69 -4.82
C ALA A 38 8.77 -8.31 -3.86
N VAL A 39 8.02 -7.45 -3.15
CA VAL A 39 6.92 -7.91 -2.28
C VAL A 39 5.64 -7.99 -3.11
N LEU A 40 5.16 -9.21 -3.31
CA LEU A 40 4.02 -9.50 -4.15
C LEU A 40 2.72 -9.26 -3.39
N ASN A 41 1.82 -8.48 -4.01
CA ASN A 41 0.45 -8.32 -3.58
C ASN A 41 -0.47 -9.08 -4.55
N PRO A 42 -0.81 -10.35 -4.28
CA PRO A 42 -1.66 -11.13 -5.17
C PRO A 42 -3.12 -10.64 -5.03
N THR A 43 -3.54 -9.73 -5.91
CA THR A 43 -4.89 -9.14 -5.86
C THR A 43 -5.85 -9.79 -6.87
N MET A 44 -6.92 -10.40 -6.35
CA MET A 44 -8.23 -10.56 -7.03
C MET A 44 -9.39 -10.41 -6.02
N GLN A 45 -9.17 -9.65 -4.94
CA GLN A 45 -10.09 -9.58 -3.79
C GLN A 45 -11.50 -9.08 -4.17
N ASP A 46 -11.61 -8.32 -5.26
CA ASP A 46 -12.83 -7.75 -5.83
C ASP A 46 -13.65 -8.73 -6.70
N ARG A 47 -13.08 -9.88 -7.06
CA ARG A 47 -13.67 -10.78 -8.07
C ARG A 47 -14.39 -11.98 -7.50
N TYR A 48 -14.12 -12.37 -6.26
CA TYR A 48 -14.69 -13.56 -5.66
C TYR A 48 -16.18 -13.36 -5.39
N ARG A 49 -17.00 -14.33 -5.80
CA ARG A 49 -18.47 -14.28 -5.66
C ARG A 49 -18.98 -14.99 -4.40
N SER A 50 -18.12 -15.76 -3.73
CA SER A 50 -18.45 -16.49 -2.51
C SER A 50 -17.20 -16.81 -1.68
N ALA A 51 -17.41 -17.12 -0.40
CA ALA A 51 -16.34 -17.56 0.50
C ALA A 51 -15.63 -18.84 0.00
N ALA A 52 -16.39 -19.77 -0.61
CA ALA A 52 -15.81 -21.00 -1.17
C ALA A 52 -14.88 -20.69 -2.35
N GLN A 53 -15.32 -19.84 -3.28
CA GLN A 53 -14.51 -19.43 -4.43
C GLN A 53 -13.27 -18.61 -3.98
N ALA A 54 -13.43 -17.74 -2.98
CA ALA A 54 -12.31 -17.01 -2.39
C ALA A 54 -11.28 -17.97 -1.78
N ARG A 55 -11.71 -18.97 -1.01
CA ARG A 55 -10.82 -19.97 -0.39
C ARG A 55 -10.07 -20.80 -1.43
N GLU A 56 -10.75 -21.24 -2.48
CA GLU A 56 -10.12 -21.99 -3.57
C GLU A 56 -9.11 -21.13 -4.33
N GLY A 57 -9.50 -19.92 -4.73
CA GLY A 57 -8.62 -18.99 -5.44
C GLY A 57 -7.38 -18.61 -4.64
N LEU A 58 -7.53 -18.36 -3.33
CA LEU A 58 -6.40 -18.09 -2.45
C LEU A 58 -5.50 -19.31 -2.24
N THR A 59 -6.05 -20.53 -2.27
CA THR A 59 -5.23 -21.76 -2.24
C THR A 59 -4.33 -21.83 -3.46
N VAL A 60 -4.88 -21.60 -4.67
CA VAL A 60 -4.13 -21.54 -5.92
C VAL A 60 -3.07 -20.44 -5.90
N VAL A 61 -3.41 -19.26 -5.38
CA VAL A 61 -2.46 -18.14 -5.21
C VAL A 61 -1.30 -18.56 -4.30
N PHE A 62 -1.59 -19.12 -3.14
CA PHE A 62 -0.55 -19.49 -2.18
C PHE A 62 0.37 -20.60 -2.70
N GLU A 63 -0.15 -21.59 -3.42
CA GLU A 63 0.68 -22.60 -4.08
C GLU A 63 1.61 -21.97 -5.12
N ALA A 64 1.10 -21.07 -5.95
CA ALA A 64 1.91 -20.36 -6.93
C ALA A 64 2.98 -19.47 -6.28
N MET A 65 2.66 -18.74 -5.21
CA MET A 65 3.61 -17.89 -4.50
C MET A 65 4.68 -18.70 -3.78
N SER A 66 4.30 -19.81 -3.14
CA SER A 66 5.23 -20.73 -2.49
C SER A 66 6.23 -21.30 -3.50
N GLY A 67 5.75 -21.80 -4.64
CA GLY A 67 6.62 -22.30 -5.72
C GLY A 67 7.56 -21.22 -6.26
N LEU A 68 7.06 -20.00 -6.48
CA LEU A 68 7.85 -18.88 -6.98
C LEU A 68 8.97 -18.47 -6.02
N MET A 69 8.65 -18.33 -4.72
CA MET A 69 9.64 -17.95 -3.70
C MET A 69 10.67 -19.05 -3.46
N ALA A 70 10.26 -20.33 -3.53
CA ALA A 70 11.17 -21.46 -3.42
C ALA A 70 12.14 -21.55 -4.62
N ALA A 71 11.67 -21.26 -5.83
CA ALA A 71 12.48 -21.26 -7.04
C ALA A 71 13.45 -20.06 -7.12
N HIS A 72 13.11 -18.94 -6.47
CA HIS A 72 13.92 -17.73 -6.47
C HIS A 72 14.13 -17.17 -5.04
N PRO A 73 14.91 -17.85 -4.18
CA PRO A 73 15.09 -17.45 -2.80
C PRO A 73 15.59 -16.01 -2.65
N GLY A 74 14.94 -15.23 -1.80
CA GLY A 74 15.28 -13.83 -1.53
C GLY A 74 14.84 -12.83 -2.62
N ARG A 75 14.36 -13.29 -3.78
CA ARG A 75 13.88 -12.40 -4.86
C ARG A 75 12.44 -11.96 -4.67
N PHE A 76 11.63 -12.77 -4.02
CA PHE A 76 10.21 -12.49 -3.80
C PHE A 76 9.83 -12.68 -2.34
N ALA A 77 8.89 -11.85 -1.89
CA ALA A 77 8.15 -12.00 -0.64
C ALA A 77 6.66 -11.78 -0.95
N VAL A 78 5.77 -12.05 0.01
CA VAL A 78 4.32 -11.98 -0.23
C VAL A 78 3.59 -11.24 0.89
N LEU A 79 2.56 -10.48 0.51
CA LEU A 79 1.54 -9.98 1.43
C LEU A 79 0.37 -10.95 1.49
N ALA A 80 -0.12 -11.23 2.69
CA ALA A 80 -1.32 -12.02 2.90
C ALA A 80 -2.56 -11.22 2.41
N PRO A 81 -3.30 -11.69 1.39
CA PRO A 81 -4.52 -11.01 0.98
C PRO A 81 -5.64 -11.23 2.01
N ALA A 82 -6.25 -10.15 2.49
CA ALA A 82 -7.43 -10.18 3.34
C ALA A 82 -8.71 -9.85 2.54
N VAL A 83 -9.73 -10.69 2.70
CA VAL A 83 -11.03 -10.60 2.02
C VAL A 83 -12.07 -10.34 3.11
N LEU A 84 -12.19 -9.09 3.57
CA LEU A 84 -12.92 -8.75 4.80
C LEU A 84 -14.45 -8.88 4.69
N ASP A 85 -14.98 -8.98 3.48
CA ASP A 85 -16.34 -9.43 3.17
C ASP A 85 -16.54 -10.93 3.43
N HIS A 86 -15.46 -11.69 3.60
CA HIS A 86 -15.43 -13.09 4.02
C HIS A 86 -14.46 -13.30 5.22
N PRO A 87 -14.83 -12.88 6.45
CA PRO A 87 -13.94 -12.89 7.62
C PRO A 87 -13.32 -14.24 7.98
N GLU A 88 -14.06 -15.34 7.78
CA GLU A 88 -13.54 -16.69 8.01
C GLU A 88 -12.44 -17.06 7.00
N VAL A 89 -12.61 -16.67 5.74
CA VAL A 89 -11.60 -16.85 4.69
C VAL A 89 -10.38 -15.99 5.00
N THR A 90 -10.58 -14.74 5.45
CA THR A 90 -9.48 -13.88 5.91
C THR A 90 -8.68 -14.54 7.03
N THR A 91 -9.35 -15.03 8.08
CA THR A 91 -8.67 -15.67 9.22
C THR A 91 -7.86 -16.88 8.78
N TRP A 92 -8.43 -17.72 7.91
CA TRP A 92 -7.73 -18.87 7.33
C TRP A 92 -6.53 -18.44 6.48
N ALA A 93 -6.71 -17.42 5.63
CA ALA A 93 -5.67 -16.91 4.73
C ALA A 93 -4.50 -16.30 5.49
N LEU A 94 -4.77 -15.54 6.56
CA LEU A 94 -3.72 -14.96 7.41
C LEU A 94 -2.86 -16.04 8.05
N ARG A 95 -3.47 -17.07 8.67
CA ARG A 95 -2.73 -18.19 9.28
C ARG A 95 -1.85 -18.87 8.26
N ARG A 96 -2.41 -19.28 7.13
CA ARG A 96 -1.65 -19.92 6.05
C ARG A 96 -0.52 -19.03 5.54
N ALA A 97 -0.79 -17.76 5.27
CA ALA A 97 0.22 -16.86 4.73
C ALA A 97 1.38 -16.59 5.70
N TYR A 98 1.10 -16.35 6.98
CA TYR A 98 2.15 -16.14 7.98
C TYR A 98 2.89 -17.44 8.31
N ASP A 99 2.15 -18.52 8.58
CA ASP A 99 2.71 -19.75 9.12
C ASP A 99 3.39 -20.61 8.03
N ASP A 100 2.80 -20.69 6.82
CA ASP A 100 3.31 -21.56 5.74
C ASP A 100 4.21 -20.79 4.75
N LEU A 101 3.94 -19.51 4.49
CA LEU A 101 4.64 -18.72 3.47
C LEU A 101 5.60 -17.65 4.03
N GLY A 102 5.57 -17.39 5.35
CA GLY A 102 6.36 -16.32 5.95
C GLY A 102 6.00 -14.94 5.40
N ALA A 103 4.70 -14.69 5.18
CA ALA A 103 4.21 -13.42 4.66
C ALA A 103 4.74 -12.24 5.50
N VAL A 104 5.13 -11.16 4.81
CA VAL A 104 5.79 -10.00 5.42
C VAL A 104 4.81 -8.88 5.80
N GLY A 105 3.52 -9.14 5.63
CA GLY A 105 2.44 -8.20 5.89
C GLY A 105 1.13 -8.68 5.30
N VAL A 106 0.12 -7.81 5.32
CA VAL A 106 -1.24 -8.06 4.85
C VAL A 106 -1.62 -7.00 3.82
N SER A 107 -2.32 -7.42 2.76
CA SER A 107 -2.95 -6.49 1.81
C SER A 107 -4.46 -6.45 1.97
N VAL A 108 -5.00 -5.24 2.04
CA VAL A 108 -6.43 -4.95 2.22
C VAL A 108 -6.91 -3.93 1.21
N LYS A 109 -8.18 -4.00 0.85
CA LYS A 109 -8.83 -2.92 0.10
C LYS A 109 -8.90 -1.67 0.98
N ALA A 110 -8.87 -0.49 0.35
CA ALA A 110 -9.08 0.78 1.04
C ALA A 110 -10.45 0.83 1.73
N ASN A 111 -11.46 0.22 1.12
CA ASN A 111 -12.80 0.01 1.68
C ASN A 111 -13.41 -1.32 1.21
N TYR A 112 -14.40 -1.82 1.95
CA TYR A 112 -15.26 -2.94 1.56
C TYR A 112 -16.71 -2.47 1.60
N ASN A 113 -17.33 -2.32 0.42
CA ASN A 113 -18.70 -1.80 0.26
C ASN A 113 -18.93 -0.45 0.97
N GLY A 114 -17.93 0.45 0.90
CA GLY A 114 -17.97 1.76 1.55
C GLY A 114 -17.66 1.77 3.04
N VAL A 115 -17.44 0.61 3.66
CA VAL A 115 -16.94 0.52 5.04
C VAL A 115 -15.42 0.54 5.03
N TYR A 116 -14.83 1.50 5.75
CA TYR A 116 -13.38 1.69 5.83
C TYR A 116 -12.81 1.05 7.10
N LEU A 117 -11.50 0.81 7.12
CA LEU A 117 -10.81 0.06 8.18
C LEU A 117 -10.91 0.68 9.58
N GLY A 118 -11.20 1.97 9.71
CA GLY A 118 -11.45 2.59 11.01
C GLY A 118 -12.82 2.30 11.61
N ASP A 119 -13.69 1.59 10.89
CA ASP A 119 -14.97 1.12 11.42
C ASP A 119 -14.77 0.06 12.52
N PRO A 120 -15.54 0.12 13.63
CA PRO A 120 -15.45 -0.88 14.71
C PRO A 120 -15.66 -2.32 14.26
N ALA A 121 -16.33 -2.57 13.13
CA ALA A 121 -16.48 -3.89 12.55
C ALA A 121 -15.14 -4.59 12.27
N TYR A 122 -14.05 -3.82 12.10
CA TYR A 122 -12.71 -4.35 11.81
C TYR A 122 -11.77 -4.36 13.03
N ASP A 123 -12.21 -3.93 14.21
CA ASP A 123 -11.36 -3.85 15.41
C ASP A 123 -10.71 -5.19 15.78
N ARG A 124 -11.47 -6.30 15.67
CA ARG A 124 -10.93 -7.64 15.95
C ARG A 124 -9.84 -8.03 14.96
N PHE A 125 -10.03 -7.73 13.68
CA PHE A 125 -9.05 -8.02 12.64
C PHE A 125 -7.80 -7.17 12.85
N LEU A 126 -7.95 -5.89 13.14
CA LEU A 126 -6.82 -4.99 13.40
C LEU A 126 -6.07 -5.34 14.69
N ALA A 127 -6.77 -5.78 15.75
CA ALA A 127 -6.14 -6.27 16.96
C ALA A 127 -5.24 -7.49 16.70
N GLU A 128 -5.70 -8.47 15.91
CA GLU A 128 -4.87 -9.63 15.54
C GLU A 128 -3.61 -9.21 14.77
N LEU A 129 -3.72 -8.20 13.91
CA LEU A 129 -2.57 -7.68 13.17
C LEU A 129 -1.63 -6.86 14.06
N ASP A 130 -2.17 -6.12 15.04
CA ASP A 130 -1.40 -5.35 16.01
C ASP A 130 -0.56 -6.25 16.92
N ASP A 131 -1.13 -7.36 17.40
CA ASP A 131 -0.43 -8.38 18.19
C ASP A 131 0.79 -8.96 17.46
N ARG A 132 0.77 -8.93 16.12
CA ARG A 132 1.86 -9.38 15.24
C ARG A 132 2.82 -8.27 14.83
N ALA A 133 2.57 -7.02 15.24
CA ALA A 133 3.24 -5.82 14.72
C ALA A 133 3.25 -5.78 13.18
N ALA A 134 2.13 -6.17 12.56
CA ALA A 134 2.08 -6.42 11.14
C ALA A 134 2.17 -5.14 10.29
N VAL A 135 2.74 -5.31 9.09
CA VAL A 135 2.62 -4.32 8.01
C VAL A 135 1.27 -4.50 7.33
N LEU A 136 0.48 -3.43 7.26
CA LEU A 136 -0.83 -3.39 6.59
C LEU A 136 -0.76 -2.50 5.36
N PHE A 137 -0.71 -3.11 4.18
CA PHE A 137 -0.72 -2.41 2.91
C PHE A 137 -2.17 -2.21 2.42
N THR A 138 -2.61 -0.95 2.40
CA THR A 138 -3.93 -0.60 1.87
C THR A 138 -3.86 -0.43 0.35
N HIS A 139 -4.92 -0.77 -0.39
CA HIS A 139 -4.97 -0.52 -1.83
C HIS A 139 -6.37 -0.17 -2.33
N PRO A 140 -6.55 0.91 -3.12
CA PRO A 140 -7.83 1.22 -3.73
C PRO A 140 -8.16 0.19 -4.83
N LEU A 141 -9.40 -0.31 -4.86
CA LEU A 141 -9.88 -1.25 -5.89
C LEU A 141 -11.31 -0.87 -6.31
N ASP A 142 -12.27 -1.05 -5.41
CA ASP A 142 -13.67 -0.64 -5.60
C ASP A 142 -13.92 0.69 -4.90
N LEU A 143 -14.64 1.59 -5.56
CA LEU A 143 -14.99 2.88 -4.98
C LEU A 143 -16.27 2.78 -4.14
N PRO A 144 -16.38 3.53 -3.04
CA PRO A 144 -17.57 3.54 -2.19
C PRO A 144 -18.81 3.98 -2.99
N GLY A 145 -19.90 3.22 -2.89
CA GLY A 145 -21.20 3.57 -3.47
C GLY A 145 -21.34 3.36 -4.99
N GLY A 146 -20.29 2.91 -5.68
CA GLY A 146 -20.33 2.56 -7.10
C GLY A 146 -20.33 1.05 -7.35
N PRO A 147 -20.77 0.58 -8.52
CA PRO A 147 -20.59 -0.82 -8.90
C PRO A 147 -19.09 -1.14 -9.07
N PRO A 148 -18.65 -2.35 -8.67
CA PRO A 148 -17.26 -2.79 -8.84
C PRO A 148 -16.77 -2.63 -10.28
N GLY A 149 -15.55 -2.08 -10.44
CA GLY A 149 -14.91 -1.89 -11.74
C GLY A 149 -15.54 -0.84 -12.66
N VAL A 150 -16.60 -0.14 -12.25
CA VAL A 150 -17.24 0.89 -13.07
C VAL A 150 -16.62 2.28 -12.78
N PRO A 151 -16.22 3.03 -13.81
CA PRO A 151 -15.79 4.41 -13.68
C PRO A 151 -16.83 5.30 -12.97
N THR A 152 -16.40 6.11 -12.01
CA THR A 152 -17.27 7.11 -11.37
C THR A 152 -17.66 8.22 -12.35
N VAL A 153 -16.74 8.59 -13.24
CA VAL A 153 -17.00 9.53 -14.34
C VAL A 153 -16.86 8.78 -15.66
N PRO A 154 -17.90 8.74 -16.52
CA PRO A 154 -17.83 8.07 -17.82
C PRO A 154 -16.64 8.56 -18.64
N GLY A 155 -15.82 7.62 -19.13
CA GLY A 155 -14.62 7.90 -19.93
C GLY A 155 -13.37 8.24 -19.13
N ILE A 156 -13.43 8.36 -17.79
CA ILE A 156 -12.27 8.59 -16.93
C ILE A 156 -12.05 7.37 -16.05
N PRO A 157 -10.95 6.61 -16.21
CA PRO A 157 -10.72 5.43 -15.39
C PRO A 157 -10.46 5.83 -13.92
N ASN A 158 -10.96 5.04 -12.97
CA ASN A 158 -10.87 5.32 -11.53
C ASN A 158 -9.42 5.50 -11.04
N PHE A 159 -8.44 4.82 -11.64
CA PHE A 159 -7.03 4.97 -11.28
C PHE A 159 -6.45 6.36 -11.58
N MET A 160 -7.12 7.16 -12.42
CA MET A 160 -6.66 8.52 -12.77
C MET A 160 -6.76 9.49 -11.59
N CYS A 161 -7.87 9.43 -10.84
CA CYS A 161 -8.18 10.40 -9.78
C CYS A 161 -8.78 9.73 -8.54
N ASP A 162 -9.77 8.87 -8.74
CA ASP A 162 -10.62 8.38 -7.67
C ASP A 162 -9.91 7.40 -6.73
N PHE A 163 -8.94 6.61 -7.23
CA PHE A 163 -8.13 5.73 -6.40
C PHE A 163 -7.23 6.49 -5.41
N LEU A 164 -6.69 7.64 -5.83
CA LEU A 164 -5.94 8.53 -4.94
C LEU A 164 -6.87 9.12 -3.87
N LEU A 165 -8.08 9.53 -4.28
CA LEU A 165 -9.09 10.02 -3.37
C LEU A 165 -9.56 8.94 -2.38
N ASP A 166 -9.71 7.70 -2.81
CA ASP A 166 -10.14 6.61 -1.95
C ASP A 166 -9.08 6.22 -0.92
N THR A 167 -7.80 6.21 -1.34
CA THR A 167 -6.66 6.10 -0.41
C THR A 167 -6.67 7.23 0.62
N THR A 168 -6.95 8.46 0.17
CA THR A 168 -7.05 9.62 1.05
C THR A 168 -8.18 9.46 2.06
N ARG A 169 -9.35 8.97 1.62
CA ARG A 169 -10.50 8.69 2.50
C ARG A 169 -10.16 7.63 3.54
N ALA A 170 -9.47 6.56 3.15
CA ALA A 170 -9.03 5.52 4.07
C ALA A 170 -8.11 6.09 5.17
N ALA A 171 -7.14 6.91 4.80
CA ALA A 171 -6.27 7.56 5.76
C ALA A 171 -7.03 8.53 6.69
N VAL A 172 -7.86 9.42 6.14
CA VAL A 172 -8.70 10.34 6.93
C VAL A 172 -9.58 9.57 7.91
N ASN A 173 -10.16 8.45 7.47
CA ASN A 173 -10.98 7.58 8.30
C ASN A 173 -10.16 7.04 9.49
N LEU A 174 -9.00 6.43 9.24
CA LEU A 174 -8.11 5.89 10.28
C LEU A 174 -7.66 6.95 11.30
N ILE A 175 -7.37 8.16 10.83
CA ILE A 175 -6.99 9.30 11.70
C ILE A 175 -8.17 9.70 12.58
N ARG A 176 -9.35 9.94 11.97
CA ARG A 176 -10.54 10.42 12.69
C ARG A 176 -10.99 9.41 13.75
N THR A 177 -10.93 8.12 13.44
CA THR A 177 -11.34 7.04 14.36
C THR A 177 -10.27 6.73 15.41
N GLY A 178 -9.07 7.30 15.31
CA GLY A 178 -7.99 6.99 16.23
C GLY A 178 -7.52 5.54 16.15
N THR A 179 -7.65 4.92 14.98
CA THR A 179 -7.41 3.49 14.82
C THR A 179 -5.98 3.11 15.19
N LEU A 180 -5.01 3.91 14.75
CA LEU A 180 -3.61 3.63 15.08
C LEU A 180 -3.28 3.91 16.56
N ASP A 181 -4.07 4.73 17.26
CA ASP A 181 -3.88 4.93 18.70
C ASP A 181 -4.33 3.71 19.50
N ARG A 182 -5.36 3.00 19.02
CA ARG A 182 -5.83 1.73 19.58
C ARG A 182 -4.96 0.54 19.17
N HIS A 183 -4.29 0.65 18.02
CA HIS A 183 -3.42 -0.37 17.44
C HIS A 183 -2.02 0.23 17.17
N PRO A 184 -1.22 0.44 18.22
CA PRO A 184 0.02 1.20 18.15
C PRO A 184 1.16 0.50 17.39
N HIS A 185 1.13 -0.83 17.25
CA HIS A 185 2.18 -1.63 16.62
C HIS A 185 1.96 -1.83 15.12
N LEU A 186 0.78 -1.49 14.60
CA LEU A 186 0.50 -1.55 13.17
C LEU A 186 1.34 -0.55 12.37
N SER A 187 1.93 -1.05 11.30
CA SER A 187 2.61 -0.24 10.28
C SER A 187 1.74 -0.16 9.03
N VAL A 188 1.01 0.94 8.85
CA VAL A 188 0.11 1.10 7.70
C VAL A 188 0.83 1.75 6.52
N VAL A 189 0.81 1.09 5.36
CA VAL A 189 1.34 1.61 4.10
C VAL A 189 0.20 2.13 3.24
N LEU A 190 0.31 3.40 2.84
CA LEU A 190 -0.61 4.06 1.92
C LEU A 190 0.02 4.11 0.51
N PRO A 191 -0.70 3.65 -0.52
CA PRO A 191 -0.17 3.60 -1.87
C PRO A 191 -0.25 4.96 -2.56
N HIS A 192 0.45 5.10 -3.68
CA HIS A 192 0.47 6.30 -4.51
C HIS A 192 0.85 7.56 -3.72
N ALA A 193 1.89 7.46 -2.88
CA ALA A 193 2.33 8.50 -1.94
C ALA A 193 1.23 9.00 -0.98
N GLY A 194 0.24 8.17 -0.65
CA GLY A 194 -0.89 8.54 0.21
C GLY A 194 -2.01 9.28 -0.51
N GLY A 195 -2.02 9.25 -1.85
CA GLY A 195 -3.02 9.94 -2.66
C GLY A 195 -2.91 11.46 -2.54
N PHE A 196 -3.94 12.08 -1.98
CA PHE A 196 -4.01 13.53 -1.73
C PHE A 196 -3.79 13.90 -0.26
N LEU A 197 -3.57 12.91 0.62
CA LEU A 197 -3.47 13.13 2.07
C LEU A 197 -2.43 14.21 2.44
N PRO A 198 -1.18 14.18 1.92
CA PRO A 198 -0.20 15.24 2.21
C PRO A 198 -0.68 16.65 1.82
N GLN A 199 -1.38 16.77 0.70
CA GLN A 199 -1.83 18.04 0.12
C GLN A 199 -3.03 18.61 0.87
N ILE A 200 -3.85 17.76 1.49
CA ILE A 200 -5.05 18.18 2.22
C ILE A 200 -4.87 18.25 3.74
N ALA A 201 -3.67 17.98 4.28
CA ALA A 201 -3.42 18.02 5.72
C ALA A 201 -3.88 19.34 6.39
N THR A 202 -3.52 20.49 5.82
CA THR A 202 -3.97 21.81 6.30
C THR A 202 -5.48 21.98 6.19
N ARG A 203 -6.09 21.41 5.14
CA ARG A 203 -7.55 21.42 4.95
C ARG A 203 -8.25 20.59 6.03
N MET A 204 -7.71 19.42 6.37
CA MET A 204 -8.24 18.58 7.44
C MET A 204 -8.17 19.29 8.79
N ALA A 205 -7.05 19.95 9.09
CA ALA A 205 -6.92 20.75 10.32
C ALA A 205 -7.90 21.93 10.37
N ALA A 206 -8.12 22.63 9.24
CA ALA A 206 -9.00 23.79 9.18
C ALA A 206 -10.51 23.44 9.20
N PHE A 207 -10.88 22.29 8.64
CA PHE A 207 -12.28 21.86 8.52
C PHE A 207 -12.62 20.64 9.37
N GLY A 208 -11.79 20.34 10.38
CA GLY A 208 -11.93 19.16 11.23
C GLY A 208 -13.27 19.09 11.96
N ASP A 209 -13.84 20.24 12.33
CA ASP A 209 -15.13 20.35 13.03
C ASP A 209 -16.34 19.93 12.18
N PHE A 210 -16.19 19.80 10.86
CA PHE A 210 -17.23 19.24 9.99
C PHE A 210 -17.29 17.71 10.02
N CYS A 211 -16.32 17.06 10.65
CA CYS A 211 -16.34 15.61 10.85
C CYS A 211 -17.21 15.24 12.05
N THR A 212 -17.80 14.04 12.01
CA THR A 212 -18.50 13.46 13.16
C THR A 212 -17.86 12.12 13.53
N PRO A 213 -17.21 12.01 14.72
CA PRO A 213 -16.87 13.10 15.62
C PRO A 213 -15.85 14.09 15.01
N PRO A 214 -15.70 15.30 15.58
CA PRO A 214 -14.73 16.29 15.11
C PRO A 214 -13.31 15.73 15.03
N LEU A 215 -12.58 16.16 14.00
CA LEU A 215 -11.19 15.78 13.78
C LEU A 215 -10.27 16.88 14.30
N ASP A 216 -9.55 16.60 15.39
CA ASP A 216 -8.57 17.54 15.95
C ASP A 216 -7.37 17.76 15.00
N ALA A 217 -7.03 19.02 14.78
CA ALA A 217 -5.87 19.44 14.00
C ALA A 217 -4.55 18.87 14.53
N ALA A 218 -4.38 18.75 15.85
CA ALA A 218 -3.18 18.13 16.42
C ALA A 218 -3.08 16.66 16.01
N ARG A 219 -4.21 15.94 16.04
CA ARG A 219 -4.29 14.54 15.62
C ARG A 219 -3.89 14.34 14.16
N VAL A 220 -4.33 15.24 13.27
CA VAL A 220 -3.95 15.21 11.84
C VAL A 220 -2.43 15.23 11.70
N ARG A 221 -1.77 16.22 12.30
CA ARG A 221 -0.30 16.35 12.24
C ARG A 221 0.39 15.10 12.79
N ASP A 222 -0.04 14.63 13.95
CA ASP A 222 0.63 13.53 14.64
C ASP A 222 0.51 12.21 13.86
N HIS A 223 -0.64 11.96 13.22
CA HIS A 223 -0.86 10.73 12.45
C HIS A 223 -0.20 10.73 11.07
N LEU A 224 0.07 11.88 10.45
CA LEU A 224 0.77 11.91 9.15
C LEU A 224 2.16 11.26 9.22
N HIS A 225 2.79 11.24 10.39
CA HIS A 225 4.07 10.58 10.61
C HIS A 225 3.94 9.09 10.98
N ARG A 226 2.71 8.60 11.19
CA ARG A 226 2.44 7.19 11.55
C ARG A 226 2.21 6.29 10.34
N PHE A 227 2.03 6.88 9.16
CA PHE A 227 1.89 6.13 7.92
C PHE A 227 3.24 5.96 7.22
N PHE A 228 3.39 4.83 6.56
CA PHE A 228 4.35 4.63 5.50
C PHE A 228 3.71 4.97 4.16
N TYR A 229 4.52 5.41 3.21
CA TYR A 229 4.07 5.79 1.89
C TYR A 229 4.91 5.06 0.86
N ASP A 230 4.25 4.43 -0.13
CA ASP A 230 4.97 3.99 -1.31
C ASP A 230 5.19 5.15 -2.29
N THR A 231 5.93 4.87 -3.35
CA THR A 231 6.19 5.84 -4.42
C THR A 231 5.64 5.37 -5.78
N ALA A 232 4.54 4.61 -5.78
CA ALA A 232 3.97 4.04 -7.00
C ALA A 232 3.26 5.11 -7.86
N GLY A 233 3.44 5.00 -9.19
CA GLY A 233 2.79 5.84 -10.19
C GLY A 233 3.59 7.08 -10.61
N PRO A 234 3.29 7.66 -11.79
CA PRO A 234 3.91 8.89 -12.25
C PRO A 234 3.33 10.08 -11.48
N LEU A 235 3.82 10.28 -10.26
CA LEU A 235 3.46 11.44 -9.46
C LEU A 235 4.39 12.61 -9.79
N ALA A 236 3.85 13.83 -9.70
CA ALA A 236 4.69 15.02 -9.80
C ALA A 236 5.82 14.94 -8.76
N PRO A 237 7.03 15.48 -9.02
CA PRO A 237 8.11 15.47 -8.02
C PRO A 237 7.70 16.06 -6.67
N ARG A 238 6.75 17.01 -6.68
CA ARG A 238 6.09 17.61 -5.51
C ARG A 238 5.04 16.70 -4.85
N ALA A 239 4.90 15.45 -5.21
CA ALA A 239 4.10 14.50 -4.43
C ALA A 239 4.98 13.77 -3.40
N LEU A 240 6.29 13.65 -3.67
CA LEU A 240 7.24 12.89 -2.87
C LEU A 240 7.98 13.75 -1.82
N TRP A 241 7.78 15.06 -1.81
CA TRP A 241 8.44 16.03 -0.91
C TRP A 241 7.84 16.10 0.52
N TRP A 242 7.00 15.15 0.92
CA TRP A 242 6.35 15.13 2.24
C TRP A 242 7.11 14.22 3.24
N PRO A 243 7.26 14.62 4.53
CA PRO A 243 6.79 15.87 5.13
C PRO A 243 7.69 17.07 4.76
N PRO A 244 7.10 18.28 4.57
CA PRO A 244 7.88 19.49 4.46
C PRO A 244 8.68 19.66 5.76
N PRO A 245 9.88 20.27 5.70
CA PRO A 245 10.59 20.63 6.90
C PRO A 245 9.70 21.53 7.78
N VAL A 246 9.50 21.12 9.03
CA VAL A 246 8.88 21.97 10.05
C VAL A 246 9.75 23.22 10.19
N PRO A 247 9.21 24.45 10.02
CA PRO A 247 9.96 25.65 10.34
C PRO A 247 10.41 25.56 11.81
N THR A 248 11.71 25.55 12.04
CA THR A 248 12.30 25.66 13.37
C THR A 248 12.04 27.08 13.89
N GLY A 249 10.84 27.29 14.45
CA GLY A 249 10.34 28.62 14.71
C GLY A 249 9.13 28.70 15.65
N SER A 250 9.07 27.84 16.67
CA SER A 250 8.42 28.16 17.95
C SER A 250 8.82 27.13 19.01
N SER A 251 9.48 27.60 20.07
CA SER A 251 9.85 26.84 21.27
C SER A 251 8.63 26.15 21.87
N SER A 252 8.66 24.87 22.23
CA SER A 252 9.35 24.34 23.42
C SER A 252 9.72 22.86 23.24
N ALA A 253 11.00 22.53 23.46
CA ALA A 253 11.49 21.15 23.43
C ALA A 253 11.19 20.41 24.75
N PRO A 254 10.84 19.11 24.72
CA PRO A 254 11.22 18.18 25.76
C PRO A 254 12.52 17.48 25.34
N THR A 255 13.51 17.56 26.21
CA THR A 255 14.82 16.92 26.11
C THR A 255 14.69 15.40 26.13
N GLY A 256 15.16 14.74 25.07
CA GLY A 256 15.28 13.28 25.01
C GLY A 256 16.18 12.84 23.86
N ARG A 257 17.49 13.08 23.99
CA ARG A 257 18.49 12.68 22.98
C ARG A 257 19.26 11.46 23.53
N PRO A 258 19.29 10.31 22.84
CA PRO A 258 20.21 9.23 23.20
C PRO A 258 21.66 9.60 22.79
N PRO A 259 22.69 9.04 23.46
CA PRO A 259 24.07 9.48 23.29
C PRO A 259 24.62 9.06 21.92
N ARG A 260 25.37 9.96 21.29
CA ARG A 260 26.17 9.65 20.08
C ARG A 260 27.43 8.87 20.49
N PRO A 261 27.85 7.84 19.73
CA PRO A 261 29.24 7.41 19.73
C PRO A 261 30.12 8.37 18.90
N THR A 262 31.35 8.49 19.34
CA THR A 262 32.40 9.41 18.90
C THR A 262 33.07 9.02 17.56
N SER A 263 33.29 10.05 16.73
CA SER A 263 34.27 10.28 15.64
C SER A 263 35.20 9.17 15.10
N SER A 264 35.31 9.06 13.76
CA SER A 264 36.53 9.42 12.96
C SER A 264 36.30 9.27 11.42
N PRO A 265 37.17 9.80 10.51
CA PRO A 265 36.72 10.61 9.37
C PRO A 265 37.04 10.08 7.95
N ALA A 266 36.54 10.83 6.95
CA ALA A 266 36.85 10.84 5.50
C ALA A 266 36.19 9.73 4.66
N THR A 267 35.52 10.03 3.54
CA THR A 267 36.07 10.73 2.37
C THR A 267 34.96 11.42 1.57
N ARG A 268 35.15 12.70 1.21
CA ARG A 268 34.28 13.43 0.28
C ARG A 268 34.62 13.04 -1.16
N CYS A 269 33.69 12.44 -1.88
CA CYS A 269 33.72 12.45 -3.35
C CYS A 269 32.87 13.63 -3.86
N ARG A 270 33.48 14.48 -4.70
CA ARG A 270 32.81 15.57 -5.44
C ARG A 270 31.83 14.99 -6.48
N PRO A 271 30.69 15.66 -6.76
CA PRO A 271 29.85 15.26 -7.89
C PRO A 271 30.43 15.80 -9.20
N SER A 272 30.52 14.94 -10.22
CA SER A 272 30.71 15.33 -11.62
C SER A 272 29.39 15.84 -12.22
N ARG A 273 29.48 16.83 -13.12
CA ARG A 273 28.35 17.44 -13.84
C ARG A 273 27.63 16.41 -14.72
N PRO A 274 26.30 16.47 -14.88
CA PRO A 274 25.58 15.64 -15.83
C PRO A 274 25.69 16.20 -17.26
N THR A 275 26.00 15.32 -18.22
CA THR A 275 25.74 15.48 -19.66
C THR A 275 24.26 15.23 -19.95
N PRO A 276 23.65 15.92 -20.93
CA PRO A 276 22.22 15.76 -21.21
C PRO A 276 21.96 14.45 -22.00
N PRO A 277 20.81 13.77 -21.80
CA PRO A 277 20.47 12.60 -22.58
C PRO A 277 19.84 12.98 -23.93
N SER A 278 20.26 12.27 -24.98
CA SER A 278 19.62 12.24 -26.30
C SER A 278 18.26 11.50 -26.25
N PRO A 279 17.30 11.85 -27.13
CA PRO A 279 15.96 11.29 -27.08
C PRO A 279 15.88 10.02 -27.94
N THR A 280 15.57 8.88 -27.33
CA THR A 280 14.75 7.77 -27.88
C THR A 280 14.96 6.51 -27.05
N THR A 281 13.94 6.08 -26.31
CA THR A 281 13.41 4.69 -26.29
C THR A 281 12.35 4.58 -25.19
N ASN A 282 11.09 4.44 -25.60
CA ASN A 282 9.99 4.04 -24.73
C ASN A 282 10.22 2.59 -24.31
N ALA A 283 10.52 2.36 -23.03
CA ALA A 283 10.64 1.02 -22.45
C ALA A 283 9.45 0.73 -21.51
N ALA A 284 8.84 -0.42 -21.75
CA ALA A 284 7.62 -0.93 -21.17
C ALA A 284 7.66 -1.12 -19.63
N ALA A 285 6.57 -0.76 -18.96
CA ALA A 285 6.34 -0.99 -17.53
C ALA A 285 5.54 -2.28 -17.32
N SER A 286 6.22 -3.42 -17.19
CA SER A 286 5.63 -4.69 -16.73
C SER A 286 5.38 -4.59 -15.21
N THR A 287 4.18 -4.94 -14.77
CA THR A 287 3.72 -4.82 -13.37
C THR A 287 4.18 -5.99 -12.52
N ALA A 288 5.44 -5.92 -12.08
CA ALA A 288 5.66 -6.05 -10.65
C ALA A 288 5.57 -4.63 -10.10
N THR A 289 4.50 -4.28 -9.38
CA THR A 289 4.45 -2.98 -8.71
C THR A 289 5.57 -2.99 -7.68
N THR A 290 6.69 -2.39 -8.05
CA THR A 290 7.85 -2.32 -7.18
C THR A 290 7.59 -1.16 -6.25
N HIS A 291 7.15 -1.47 -5.04
CA HIS A 291 6.93 -0.46 -4.01
C HIS A 291 8.28 -0.18 -3.32
N SER A 292 8.86 1.00 -3.58
CA SER A 292 9.92 1.52 -2.72
C SER A 292 9.27 2.21 -1.52
N VAL A 293 9.56 1.73 -0.31
CA VAL A 293 9.05 2.31 0.94
C VAL A 293 10.13 3.25 1.48
N SER A 294 9.84 4.53 1.59
CA SER A 294 10.71 5.48 2.28
C SER A 294 10.32 5.55 3.75
N CYS A 295 11.20 5.09 4.65
CA CYS A 295 11.05 5.36 6.09
C CYS A 295 11.42 6.82 6.41
N PRO A 296 10.63 7.54 7.23
CA PRO A 296 11.14 8.73 7.90
C PRO A 296 12.27 8.31 8.87
N ARG A 297 13.39 9.02 8.81
CA ARG A 297 14.49 8.91 9.79
C ARG A 297 14.15 9.62 11.09
#